data_AF-A0A2X2JDS4-F1
#
_entry.id   AF-A0A2X2JDS4-F1
#
_cell.length_a   1.000
_cell.length_b   1.000
_cell.length_c   1.000
_cell.angle_alpha   90.00
_cell.angle_beta   90.00
_cell.angle_gamma   90.00
#
_symmetry.space_group_name_H-M   'P 1'
#
loop_
_entity.id
_entity.type
_entity.pdbx_description
1 polymer ?
#
loop_
_entity_poly.entity_id
_entity_poly.type
_entity_poly.pdbx_seq_one_letter_code
_entity_poly.pdbx_strand_id
1 'polypeptide(L)'
;MYRFMGNMFYDERGLSQIPSTIKTASKTGSLDDVRNEVILVNAPKGDYVFSIFTKNNTDKSWGKTNEAEVLTRKLSKLLWDYYQ
;
A
#
# COMPACT_ATOMS: atom_id res chain seq x y z
N MET A 1 -13.03 2.92 13.32
CA MET A 1 -12.45 2.55 12.00
C MET A 1 -10.92 2.57 12.03
N TYR A 2 -10.27 3.68 12.42
CA TYR A 2 -8.79 3.81 12.45
C TYR A 2 -8.03 2.67 13.16
N ARG A 3 -8.49 2.26 14.35
CA ARG A 3 -7.90 1.14 15.12
C ARG A 3 -7.81 -0.16 14.31
N PHE A 4 -8.80 -0.45 13.47
CA PHE A 4 -8.80 -1.67 12.65
C PHE A 4 -7.88 -1.55 11.44
N MET A 5 -7.84 -0.36 10.81
CA MET A 5 -6.97 -0.10 9.67
C MET A 5 -5.48 -0.09 10.03
N GLY A 6 -5.14 0.16 11.30
CA GLY A 6 -3.76 0.08 11.78
C GLY A 6 -3.26 -1.35 12.06
N ASN A 7 -4.13 -2.35 12.01
CA ASN A 7 -3.79 -3.76 12.24
C ASN A 7 -4.24 -4.60 11.04
N MET A 8 -3.85 -4.21 9.83
CA MET A 8 -4.31 -4.91 8.64
C MET A 8 -3.54 -6.21 8.40
N PHE A 9 -4.26 -7.28 8.08
CA PHE A 9 -3.69 -8.59 7.76
C PHE A 9 -2.92 -8.61 6.42
N TYR A 10 -3.41 -7.89 5.41
CA TYR A 10 -2.75 -7.77 4.11
C TYR A 10 -1.75 -6.61 4.12
N ASP A 11 -0.54 -6.86 4.62
CA ASP A 11 0.53 -5.87 4.79
C ASP A 11 1.69 -6.01 3.78
N GLU A 12 1.67 -7.04 2.95
CA GLU A 12 2.76 -7.39 2.03
C GLU A 12 2.88 -6.48 0.79
N ARG A 13 1.96 -5.53 0.60
CA ARG A 13 1.90 -4.59 -0.54
C ARG A 13 2.60 -3.26 -0.22
N GLY A 14 1.95 -2.13 -0.41
CA GLY A 14 2.51 -0.81 -0.15
C GLY A 14 2.96 -0.65 1.30
N LEU A 15 2.21 -1.23 2.26
CA LEU A 15 2.57 -1.22 3.68
C LEU A 15 3.96 -1.80 3.97
N SER A 16 4.36 -2.88 3.28
CA SER A 16 5.66 -3.55 3.49
C SER A 16 6.89 -2.67 3.21
N GLN A 17 6.69 -1.50 2.59
CA GLN A 17 7.75 -0.57 2.24
C GLN A 17 7.95 0.53 3.29
N ILE A 18 7.11 0.56 4.33
CA ILE A 18 7.17 1.50 5.43
C ILE A 18 7.71 0.75 6.66
N PRO A 19 8.64 1.33 7.44
CA PRO A 19 9.15 0.67 8.64
C PRO A 19 8.04 0.33 9.64
N SER A 20 8.10 -0.84 10.27
CA SER A 20 7.08 -1.33 11.22
C SER A 20 6.95 -0.48 12.49
N THR A 21 7.91 0.40 12.76
CA THR A 21 7.88 1.37 13.86
C THR A 21 7.01 2.59 13.55
N ILE A 22 6.65 2.80 12.29
CA ILE A 22 5.82 3.93 11.85
C ILE A 22 4.35 3.54 11.97
N LYS A 23 3.55 4.43 12.55
CA LYS A 23 2.12 4.22 12.64
C LYS A 23 1.49 4.47 11.28
N THR A 24 0.78 3.48 10.78
CA THR A 24 0.06 3.55 9.51
C THR A 24 -1.37 3.09 9.68
N ALA A 25 -2.25 3.53 8.78
CA ALA A 25 -3.57 2.94 8.60
C ALA A 25 -3.81 2.69 7.12
N SER A 26 -4.18 1.47 6.75
CA SER A 26 -4.34 1.09 5.34
C SER A 26 -5.68 0.42 5.08
N LYS A 27 -6.11 0.47 3.81
CA LYS A 27 -7.16 -0.41 3.28
C LYS A 27 -6.82 -0.88 1.87
N THR A 28 -6.92 -2.18 1.65
CA THR A 28 -6.74 -2.83 0.35
C THR A 28 -8.07 -3.18 -0.31
N GLY A 29 -8.07 -3.31 -1.64
CA GLY A 29 -9.17 -3.86 -2.43
C GLY A 29 -8.64 -4.60 -3.66
N SER A 30 -9.23 -5.73 -4.02
CA SER A 30 -8.79 -6.53 -5.16
C SER A 30 -9.94 -7.31 -5.79
N LEU A 31 -10.01 -7.26 -7.11
CA LEU A 31 -10.78 -8.14 -8.00
C LEU A 31 -9.79 -8.71 -9.02
N ASP A 32 -10.14 -9.67 -9.87
CA ASP A 32 -9.17 -10.33 -10.76
C ASP A 32 -8.25 -9.36 -11.51
N ASP A 33 -8.78 -8.31 -12.12
CA ASP A 33 -8.07 -7.31 -12.93
C ASP A 33 -7.90 -5.93 -12.25
N VAL A 34 -8.14 -5.84 -10.94
CA VAL A 34 -8.04 -4.60 -10.15
C VAL A 34 -7.19 -4.83 -8.90
N ARG A 35 -6.24 -3.93 -8.61
CA ARG A 35 -5.52 -3.88 -7.34
C ARG A 35 -5.49 -2.44 -6.82
N ASN A 36 -6.00 -2.27 -5.60
CA ASN A 36 -6.13 -0.98 -4.94
C ASN A 36 -5.56 -1.03 -3.53
N GLU A 37 -4.94 0.08 -3.12
CA GLU A 37 -4.50 0.30 -1.74
C GLU A 37 -4.49 1.79 -1.42
N VAL A 38 -4.96 2.14 -0.22
CA VAL A 38 -4.84 3.47 0.38
C VAL A 38 -4.08 3.34 1.70
N ILE A 39 -3.13 4.24 1.94
CA ILE A 39 -2.32 4.24 3.17
C ILE A 39 -2.21 5.68 3.70
N LEU A 40 -2.56 5.85 4.98
CA LEU A 40 -2.17 7.01 5.79
C LEU A 40 -0.90 6.64 6.57
N VAL A 41 0.12 7.50 6.49
CA VAL A 41 1.42 7.30 7.11
C VAL A 41 1.72 8.45 8.06
N ASN A 42 1.97 8.13 9.34
CA ASN A 42 2.40 9.10 10.34
C ASN A 42 3.93 9.22 10.35
N ALA A 43 4.51 9.82 9.31
CA ALA A 43 5.95 9.89 9.13
C ALA A 43 6.60 10.98 10.01
N PRO A 44 7.92 10.90 10.28
CA PRO A 44 8.61 11.82 11.18
C PRO A 44 8.52 13.30 10.79
N LYS A 45 8.60 13.61 9.49
CA LYS A 45 8.50 14.99 8.98
C LYS A 45 7.07 15.51 8.80
N GLY A 46 6.07 14.63 8.91
CA GLY A 46 4.67 15.00 8.76
C GLY A 46 3.85 13.86 8.17
N ASP A 47 2.55 13.89 8.49
CA ASP A 47 1.61 12.91 7.99
C ASP A 47 1.42 13.06 6.47
N TYR A 48 1.39 11.94 5.76
CA TYR A 48 1.01 11.93 4.35
C TYR A 48 0.08 10.75 4.03
N VAL A 49 -0.75 10.93 3.01
CA VAL A 49 -1.70 9.93 2.54
C VAL A 49 -1.55 9.75 1.05
N PHE A 50 -1.63 8.51 0.59
CA PHE A 50 -1.65 8.20 -0.83
C PHE A 50 -2.60 7.06 -1.14
N SER A 51 -2.98 6.96 -2.41
CA SER A 51 -3.78 5.85 -2.90
C SER A 51 -3.36 5.46 -4.30
N ILE A 52 -3.25 4.15 -4.53
CA ILE A 52 -2.85 3.56 -5.79
C ILE A 52 -4.02 2.69 -6.24
N PHE A 53 -4.53 2.98 -7.42
CA PHE A 53 -5.64 2.28 -8.04
C PHE A 53 -5.23 1.81 -9.43
N THR A 54 -5.27 0.51 -9.64
CA THR A 54 -5.01 -0.12 -10.95
C THR A 54 -6.28 -0.82 -11.42
N LYS A 55 -6.56 -0.75 -12.71
CA LYS A 55 -7.72 -1.39 -13.34
C LYS A 55 -7.34 -1.92 -14.71
N ASN A 56 -8.10 -2.87 -15.21
CA ASN A 56 -7.84 -3.54 -16.49
C ASN A 56 -6.44 -4.19 -16.53
N ASN A 57 -5.98 -4.73 -15.38
CA ASN A 57 -4.69 -5.39 -15.31
C ASN A 57 -4.69 -6.65 -16.18
N THR A 58 -3.69 -6.78 -17.05
CA THR A 58 -3.52 -7.98 -17.88
C THR A 58 -3.07 -9.16 -17.01
N ASP A 59 -2.18 -8.91 -16.06
CA ASP A 59 -1.80 -9.87 -15.04
C ASP A 59 -2.91 -9.99 -13.96
N LYS A 60 -3.65 -11.09 -14.04
CA LYS A 60 -4.72 -11.48 -13.10
C LYS A 60 -4.25 -12.47 -12.04
N SER A 61 -2.96 -12.78 -11.98
CA SER A 61 -2.42 -13.72 -11.00
C SER A 61 -2.56 -13.21 -9.57
N TRP A 62 -2.58 -14.14 -8.61
CA TRP A 62 -2.59 -13.82 -7.19
C TRP A 62 -1.22 -14.11 -6.58
N GLY A 63 -0.77 -13.25 -5.68
CA GLY A 63 0.51 -13.37 -4.99
C GLY A 63 1.48 -12.22 -5.27
N LYS A 64 2.62 -12.27 -4.59
CA LYS A 64 3.60 -11.16 -4.49
C LYS A 64 4.21 -10.74 -5.83
N THR A 65 4.21 -11.64 -6.81
CA THR A 65 4.77 -11.40 -8.14
C THR A 65 3.81 -10.69 -9.08
N ASN A 66 2.55 -10.48 -8.66
CA ASN A 66 1.58 -9.74 -9.47
C ASN A 66 2.12 -8.34 -9.81
N GLU A 67 2.07 -7.97 -11.08
CA GLU A 67 2.69 -6.74 -11.59
C GLU A 67 2.14 -5.46 -10.91
N ALA A 68 0.84 -5.42 -10.62
CA ALA A 68 0.22 -4.27 -9.95
C ALA A 68 0.61 -4.20 -8.46
N GLU A 69 0.83 -5.34 -7.80
CA GLU A 69 1.38 -5.35 -6.44
C GLU A 69 2.86 -4.94 -6.40
N VAL A 70 3.65 -5.35 -7.40
CA VAL A 70 5.03 -4.89 -7.59
C VAL A 70 5.07 -3.37 -7.80
N LEU A 71 4.21 -2.85 -8.66
CA LEU A 71 4.07 -1.41 -8.89
C LEU A 71 3.71 -0.67 -7.60
N THR A 72 2.73 -1.19 -6.85
CA THR A 72 2.29 -0.63 -5.57
C THR A 72 3.44 -0.51 -4.58
N ARG A 73 4.27 -1.55 -4.46
CA ARG A 73 5.49 -1.54 -3.63
C ARG A 73 6.48 -0.48 -4.10
N LYS A 74 6.78 -0.43 -5.40
CA LYS A 74 7.73 0.58 -5.95
C LYS A 74 7.28 2.01 -5.68
N LEU A 75 5.99 2.30 -5.89
CA LEU A 75 5.43 3.63 -5.63
C LEU A 75 5.39 3.96 -4.14
N SER A 76 5.01 3.01 -3.27
CA SER A 76 5.04 3.21 -1.82
C SER A 76 6.45 3.54 -1.33
N LYS A 77 7.47 2.82 -1.81
CA LYS A 77 8.87 3.08 -1.47
C LYS A 77 9.32 4.47 -1.92
N LEU A 78 8.98 4.86 -3.15
CA LEU A 78 9.28 6.19 -3.68
C LEU A 78 8.66 7.30 -2.80
N LEU A 79 7.41 7.14 -2.40
CA LEU A 79 6.71 8.12 -1.55
C LEU A 79 7.31 8.17 -0.15
N TRP A 80 7.63 7.02 0.46
CA TRP A 80 8.34 6.97 1.73
C TRP A 80 9.68 7.71 1.65
N ASP A 81 10.49 7.44 0.62
CA ASP A 81 11.80 8.08 0.48
C ASP A 81 11.72 9.60 0.32
N TYR A 82 10.63 10.10 -0.28
CA TYR A 82 10.41 11.53 -0.48
C TYR A 82 9.85 12.24 0.76
N TYR A 83 8.88 11.62 1.45
CA TYR A 83 8.13 12.27 2.54
C TYR A 83 8.63 11.95 3.96
N GLN A 84 9.43 10.90 4.17
CA GLN A 84 9.96 10.52 5.50
C GLN A 84 10.77 11.64 6.16
#